data_AF-A0A0F4YJY6-F1
#
_entry.id   AF-A0A0F4YJY6-F1
#
_cell.length_a   1.000
_cell.length_b   1.000
_cell.length_c   1.000
_cell.angle_alpha   90.00
_cell.angle_beta   90.00
_cell.angle_gamma   90.00
#
_symmetry.space_group_name_H-M   'P 1'
#
loop_
_entity.id
_entity.type
_entity.pdbx_description
1 polymer ?
#
loop_
_entity_poly.entity_id
_entity_poly.type
_entity_poly.pdbx_seq_one_letter_code
_entity_poly.pdbx_strand_id
1 'polypeptide(L)'
;MAASYISVPRSSSRSPSPSPSPTAIPLRGILTEDIEAAEVEYNAAEILDDHPLRSYPRKCCPGLTYFFQAWYRVAWKNWNERVFRLVGVIQCLGVLSNGLFYFASGDYDWREGWEPPQQERFEFTRWPAEFGQSTRCISHHNLAFPDPISFAINAGCTGARVDIWLYNNDILVGSSVQSLDTRNTLKDRYIDPLLRVLKSRNPTSDKTPVGVFDDPTRSFVLILDFRSLPGPLWPHVLSQLSALRDGGYLTHMKGSQLIQRPVTVVVSGRIPLAFVNAIQSDHRDIFFDASLDEMVLESRDRVSGYSNHQRRAVENSDHDDSSESEDRSQDVESIDSRTRARTPPDYNPQNSFCASASFRDSVGFPRRNRFSSHQMNLIRQHIQVAHRHGLKARYYDIPGRRGLRDLIWHTLAQEGADLIDVDGFWDRSAGRGWPLNSQGS
;
A
#
# COMPACT_ATOMS: atom_id res chain seq x y z
N MET A 1 26.36 36.11 -24.75
CA MET A 1 26.78 37.30 -23.97
C MET A 1 26.23 37.18 -22.55
N ALA A 2 27.08 37.40 -21.53
CA ALA A 2 26.88 37.68 -20.08
C ALA A 2 25.75 36.92 -19.32
N ALA A 3 25.94 36.15 -18.23
CA ALA A 3 26.73 36.26 -16.98
C ALA A 3 26.30 37.41 -16.04
N SER A 4 25.69 37.10 -14.87
CA SER A 4 25.93 37.82 -13.60
C SER A 4 25.39 37.08 -12.35
N TYR A 5 26.28 36.92 -11.36
CA TYR A 5 26.03 36.71 -9.93
C TYR A 5 25.42 37.96 -9.26
N ILE A 6 24.88 37.85 -8.03
CA ILE A 6 25.20 38.69 -6.85
C ILE A 6 24.37 38.26 -5.61
N SER A 7 24.96 38.53 -4.45
CA SER A 7 24.79 38.02 -3.09
C SER A 7 24.48 39.12 -2.06
N VAL A 8 24.20 38.73 -0.79
CA VAL A 8 24.33 39.50 0.50
C VAL A 8 23.08 40.38 0.87
N PRO A 9 22.74 40.78 2.15
CA PRO A 9 23.46 40.71 3.45
C PRO A 9 22.72 40.20 4.73
N ARG A 10 23.56 39.97 5.76
CA ARG A 10 23.29 40.04 7.21
C ARG A 10 23.51 41.49 7.72
N SER A 11 22.75 41.95 8.71
CA SER A 11 23.10 43.13 9.51
C SER A 11 22.74 42.97 11.00
N SER A 12 23.49 43.69 11.83
CA SER A 12 23.56 43.64 13.29
C SER A 12 23.41 45.04 13.90
N SER A 13 22.71 45.19 15.03
CA SER A 13 22.85 46.26 16.07
C SER A 13 21.70 46.12 17.08
N ARG A 14 21.85 45.78 18.37
CA ARG A 14 22.45 46.47 19.55
C ARG A 14 21.68 47.74 20.03
N SER A 15 20.77 47.53 21.01
CA SER A 15 20.41 48.27 22.27
C SER A 15 20.32 49.82 22.28
N PRO A 16 19.44 50.49 23.10
CA PRO A 16 19.43 50.42 24.58
C PRO A 16 18.07 50.57 25.32
N SER A 17 18.14 50.38 26.65
CA SER A 17 17.15 50.51 27.74
C SER A 17 16.62 51.94 27.98
N PRO A 18 15.55 52.18 28.81
CA PRO A 18 15.66 52.24 30.29
C PRO A 18 14.42 51.77 31.10
N SER A 19 14.63 51.59 32.42
CA SER A 19 13.69 51.32 33.53
C SER A 19 12.88 52.57 33.97
N PRO A 20 11.87 52.49 34.88
CA PRO A 20 12.10 52.45 36.34
C PRO A 20 11.05 51.72 37.23
N SER A 21 11.42 51.54 38.50
CA SER A 21 10.77 50.98 39.70
C SER A 21 9.75 51.91 40.40
N PRO A 22 9.06 51.48 41.50
CA PRO A 22 9.45 51.86 42.89
C PRO A 22 9.18 50.75 43.97
N THR A 23 10.00 50.51 45.03
CA THR A 23 10.05 51.07 46.43
C THR A 23 8.70 51.02 47.22
N ALA A 24 8.53 50.71 48.54
CA ALA A 24 9.40 50.67 49.74
C ALA A 24 8.64 50.28 51.09
N ILE A 25 9.35 49.65 52.10
CA ILE A 25 9.44 49.97 53.59
C ILE A 25 8.24 49.55 54.55
N PRO A 26 8.33 49.44 55.93
CA PRO A 26 9.00 48.49 56.89
C PRO A 26 8.14 48.12 58.16
N LEU A 27 8.72 47.55 59.25
CA LEU A 27 8.52 47.97 60.68
C LEU A 27 9.50 47.28 61.68
N ARG A 28 9.61 47.83 62.90
CA ARG A 28 10.78 47.91 63.83
C ARG A 28 10.36 47.64 65.30
N GLY A 29 11.26 47.19 66.19
CA GLY A 29 11.21 47.33 67.68
C GLY A 29 11.64 46.06 68.47
N ILE A 30 12.79 45.92 69.16
CA ILE A 30 13.35 46.56 70.40
C ILE A 30 12.74 45.93 71.71
N LEU A 31 13.43 45.23 72.64
CA LEU A 31 14.29 45.68 73.78
C LEU A 31 14.86 44.48 74.65
N THR A 32 16.05 44.72 75.27
CA THR A 32 16.61 44.29 76.62
C THR A 32 16.84 42.82 76.99
N GLU A 33 18.06 42.35 77.32
CA GLU A 33 18.96 42.57 78.50
C GLU A 33 18.73 41.61 79.69
N ASP A 34 19.74 40.76 79.93
CA ASP A 34 20.40 40.30 81.18
C ASP A 34 19.69 39.60 82.36
N ILE A 35 20.52 38.75 83.01
CA ILE A 35 20.55 38.29 84.42
C ILE A 35 20.30 36.78 84.68
N GLU A 36 21.42 36.07 84.85
CA GLU A 36 21.85 35.23 85.99
C GLU A 36 20.96 34.11 86.60
N ALA A 37 21.61 32.94 86.69
CA ALA A 37 21.72 32.01 87.83
C ALA A 37 20.60 31.01 88.19
N ALA A 38 21.01 29.73 88.17
CA ALA A 38 20.61 28.60 89.05
C ALA A 38 19.14 28.11 88.93
N GLU A 39 18.78 26.82 88.89
CA GLU A 39 19.22 25.63 89.61
C GLU A 39 18.78 24.34 88.85
N VAL A 40 19.62 23.30 88.94
CA VAL A 40 19.30 21.88 89.23
C VAL A 40 18.27 21.12 88.37
N GLU A 41 18.71 20.08 87.65
CA GLU A 41 18.44 18.68 88.04
C GLU A 41 19.31 17.67 87.27
N TYR A 42 19.87 16.73 88.02
CA TYR A 42 20.80 15.67 87.61
C TYR A 42 20.10 14.59 86.78
N ASN A 43 20.72 14.13 85.68
CA ASN A 43 20.57 12.73 85.26
C ASN A 43 21.94 12.15 84.88
N ALA A 44 22.38 11.25 85.75
CA ALA A 44 23.69 10.63 85.82
C ALA A 44 23.89 9.53 84.76
N ALA A 45 24.01 9.92 83.49
CA ALA A 45 24.30 8.97 82.40
C ALA A 45 25.40 9.43 81.41
N GLU A 46 26.02 10.59 81.61
CA GLU A 46 26.86 11.21 80.57
C GLU A 46 28.23 11.71 81.05
N ILE A 47 28.76 11.17 82.15
CA ILE A 47 30.13 11.49 82.61
C ILE A 47 30.78 10.25 83.19
N LEU A 48 31.12 9.28 82.34
CA LEU A 48 32.13 8.27 82.67
C LEU A 48 32.58 7.50 81.42
N ASP A 49 33.08 8.19 80.39
CA ASP A 49 33.67 7.49 79.24
C ASP A 49 34.82 8.22 78.52
N ASP A 50 35.57 9.08 79.24
CA ASP A 50 36.84 9.62 78.73
C ASP A 50 38.02 9.13 79.57
N HIS A 51 38.50 7.92 79.25
CA HIS A 51 39.80 7.42 79.67
C HIS A 51 40.70 7.20 78.43
N PRO A 52 41.91 7.78 78.36
CA PRO A 52 42.71 7.86 77.14
C PRO A 52 43.44 6.56 76.73
N LEU A 53 42.99 5.39 77.18
CA LEU A 53 43.59 4.09 76.84
C LEU A 53 42.60 3.06 76.28
N ARG A 54 41.41 3.48 75.81
CA ARG A 54 40.46 2.59 75.13
C ARG A 54 40.07 3.14 73.75
N SER A 55 41.02 3.15 72.80
CA SER A 55 40.68 3.35 71.39
C SER A 55 40.11 2.05 70.81
N TYR A 56 38.81 2.05 70.52
CA TYR A 56 38.20 1.02 69.69
C TYR A 56 38.63 1.23 68.23
N PRO A 57 39.06 0.21 67.48
CA PRO A 57 39.52 0.39 66.10
C PRO A 57 38.34 0.66 65.17
N ARG A 58 38.01 1.93 64.91
CA ARG A 58 37.02 2.32 63.87
C ARG A 58 37.60 2.33 62.45
N LYS A 59 38.51 1.41 62.12
CA LYS A 59 39.00 1.21 60.76
C LYS A 59 39.12 -0.29 60.49
N CYS A 60 37.99 -0.91 60.13
CA CYS A 60 38.05 -2.17 59.41
C CYS A 60 38.57 -1.88 58.00
N CYS A 61 39.78 -2.38 57.72
CA CYS A 61 40.44 -2.46 56.42
C CYS A 61 40.61 -1.14 55.63
N PRO A 62 41.59 -0.28 55.97
CA PRO A 62 41.92 0.91 55.17
C PRO A 62 42.45 0.55 53.76
N GLY A 63 42.89 -0.69 53.55
CA GLY A 63 43.32 -1.17 52.25
C GLY A 63 42.17 -1.47 51.29
N LEU A 64 41.03 -1.99 51.79
CA LEU A 64 39.93 -2.49 50.94
C LEU A 64 39.12 -1.33 50.36
N THR A 65 38.83 -0.30 51.15
CA THR A 65 38.11 0.90 50.67
C THR A 65 38.94 1.72 49.69
N TYR A 66 40.26 1.81 49.89
CA TYR A 66 41.17 2.39 48.90
C TYR A 66 41.24 1.53 47.63
N PHE A 67 41.31 0.20 47.77
CA PHE A 67 41.25 -0.72 46.63
C PHE A 67 39.94 -0.58 45.86
N PHE A 68 38.79 -0.54 46.54
CA PHE A 68 37.49 -0.38 45.91
C PHE A 68 37.31 1.01 45.30
N GLN A 69 37.78 2.10 45.93
CA GLN A 69 37.71 3.44 45.34
C GLN A 69 38.68 3.64 44.18
N ALA A 70 39.88 3.05 44.23
CA ALA A 70 40.84 3.07 43.13
C ALA A 70 40.37 2.17 41.97
N TRP A 71 39.86 0.98 42.29
CA TRP A 71 39.24 0.07 41.33
C TRP A 71 37.98 0.66 40.71
N TYR A 72 37.13 1.35 41.48
CA TYR A 72 35.94 2.04 40.96
C TYR A 72 36.32 3.23 40.09
N ARG A 73 37.36 4.01 40.43
CA ARG A 73 37.86 5.09 39.54
C ARG A 73 38.50 4.56 38.26
N VAL A 74 39.24 3.45 38.31
CA VAL A 74 39.82 2.79 37.12
C VAL A 74 38.74 2.09 36.29
N ALA A 75 37.79 1.44 36.95
CA ALA A 75 36.63 0.82 36.32
C ALA A 75 35.78 1.89 35.63
N TRP A 76 35.40 2.97 36.31
CA TRP A 76 34.56 4.07 35.76
C TRP A 76 35.23 4.81 34.60
N LYS A 77 36.55 5.06 34.66
CA LYS A 77 37.31 5.70 33.56
C LYS A 77 37.35 4.83 32.30
N ASN A 78 37.37 3.51 32.46
CA ASN A 78 37.34 2.55 31.34
C ASN A 78 35.92 2.03 31.04
N TRP A 79 34.93 2.32 31.89
CA TRP A 79 33.57 1.80 31.78
C TRP A 79 32.88 2.45 30.60
N ASN A 80 33.08 3.76 30.41
CA ASN A 80 32.55 4.49 29.26
C ASN A 80 33.10 3.90 27.96
N GLU A 81 34.41 3.65 27.85
CA GLU A 81 34.93 3.06 26.61
C GLU A 81 34.54 1.60 26.40
N ARG A 82 34.43 0.79 27.46
CA ARG A 82 34.04 -0.63 27.35
C ARG A 82 32.55 -0.79 27.08
N VAL A 83 31.70 0.02 27.71
CA VAL A 83 30.25 0.05 27.45
C VAL A 83 29.97 0.64 26.09
N PHE A 84 30.63 1.71 25.68
CA PHE A 84 30.44 2.26 24.34
C PHE A 84 30.89 1.28 23.26
N ARG A 85 31.99 0.54 23.49
CA ARG A 85 32.40 -0.57 22.62
C ARG A 85 31.39 -1.72 22.61
N LEU A 86 30.85 -2.12 23.77
CA LEU A 86 29.84 -3.18 23.86
C LEU A 86 28.52 -2.78 23.22
N VAL A 87 28.03 -1.56 23.45
CA VAL A 87 26.83 -1.01 22.81
C VAL A 87 27.05 -0.88 21.31
N GLY A 88 28.21 -0.40 20.87
CA GLY A 88 28.60 -0.36 19.46
C GLY A 88 28.63 -1.75 18.83
N VAL A 89 29.18 -2.76 19.52
CA VAL A 89 29.18 -4.15 19.05
C VAL A 89 27.76 -4.72 19.02
N ILE A 90 26.92 -4.47 20.02
CA ILE A 90 25.52 -4.92 20.03
C ILE A 90 24.74 -4.24 18.89
N GLN A 91 25.00 -2.96 18.63
CA GLN A 91 24.36 -2.22 17.54
C GLN A 91 24.88 -2.68 16.17
N CYS A 92 26.17 -2.99 16.04
CA CYS A 92 26.74 -3.63 14.85
C CYS A 92 26.15 -5.04 14.66
N LEU A 93 26.02 -5.86 15.70
CA LEU A 93 25.39 -7.16 15.64
C LEU A 93 23.89 -7.04 15.33
N GLY A 94 23.23 -6.00 15.83
CA GLY A 94 21.86 -5.64 15.48
C GLY A 94 21.73 -5.27 14.00
N VAL A 95 22.59 -4.39 13.49
CA VAL A 95 22.61 -4.00 12.06
C VAL A 95 23.03 -5.17 11.17
N LEU A 96 24.00 -5.98 11.59
CA LEU A 96 24.46 -7.16 10.86
C LEU A 96 23.44 -8.27 10.90
N SER A 97 22.72 -8.49 12.00
CA SER A 97 21.62 -9.46 12.08
C SER A 97 20.39 -8.98 11.33
N ASN A 98 20.11 -7.68 11.31
CA ASN A 98 19.02 -7.10 10.52
C ASN A 98 19.40 -7.10 9.02
N GLY A 99 20.67 -6.85 8.69
CA GLY A 99 21.23 -7.01 7.36
C GLY A 99 21.23 -8.47 6.91
N LEU A 100 21.69 -9.40 7.75
CA LEU A 100 21.55 -10.84 7.54
C LEU A 100 20.10 -11.27 7.47
N PHE A 101 19.18 -10.59 8.18
CA PHE A 101 17.75 -10.83 8.04
C PHE A 101 17.27 -10.35 6.68
N TYR A 102 17.72 -9.22 6.15
CA TYR A 102 17.48 -8.85 4.74
C TYR A 102 18.08 -9.85 3.74
N PHE A 103 19.24 -10.45 4.05
CA PHE A 103 19.84 -11.50 3.21
C PHE A 103 19.16 -12.88 3.37
N ALA A 104 18.69 -13.24 4.57
CA ALA A 104 18.09 -14.54 4.93
C ALA A 104 16.56 -14.55 4.74
N SER A 105 15.91 -13.39 4.74
CA SER A 105 14.59 -13.18 4.16
C SER A 105 14.69 -12.95 2.66
N GLY A 106 15.48 -13.80 2.00
CA GLY A 106 15.03 -14.45 0.77
C GLY A 106 14.80 -13.58 -0.46
N ASP A 107 15.61 -12.54 -0.67
CA ASP A 107 15.67 -11.83 -1.96
C ASP A 107 17.05 -11.80 -2.64
N TYR A 108 18.07 -12.46 -2.07
CA TYR A 108 19.36 -12.68 -2.76
C TYR A 108 19.87 -14.10 -2.53
N ASP A 109 19.54 -15.01 -3.45
CA ASP A 109 20.13 -16.35 -3.52
C ASP A 109 21.45 -16.27 -4.31
N TRP A 110 22.58 -16.22 -3.62
CA TRP A 110 23.92 -16.25 -4.24
C TRP A 110 24.40 -17.68 -4.53
N ARG A 111 23.56 -18.71 -4.27
CA ARG A 111 23.88 -20.13 -4.54
C ARG A 111 23.36 -20.63 -5.88
N GLU A 112 22.74 -19.78 -6.70
CA GLU A 112 22.72 -20.01 -8.15
C GLU A 112 24.13 -19.71 -8.66
N GLY A 113 24.88 -20.79 -8.89
CA GLY A 113 26.21 -20.73 -9.46
C GLY A 113 26.22 -19.90 -10.74
N TRP A 114 27.37 -19.30 -11.01
CA TRP A 114 27.69 -18.65 -12.27
C TRP A 114 27.48 -19.61 -13.44
N GLU A 115 26.26 -19.73 -13.92
CA GLU A 115 25.98 -20.22 -15.25
C GLU A 115 26.18 -19.03 -16.21
N PRO A 116 26.98 -19.18 -17.29
CA PRO A 116 27.09 -18.14 -18.31
C PRO A 116 25.69 -17.83 -18.87
N PRO A 117 25.45 -16.66 -19.48
CA PRO A 117 24.15 -16.27 -19.99
C PRO A 117 23.77 -17.18 -21.18
N GLN A 118 23.32 -18.40 -20.89
CA GLN A 118 22.57 -19.21 -21.81
C GLN A 118 21.21 -18.55 -21.87
N GLN A 119 21.05 -17.65 -22.85
CA GLN A 119 19.82 -17.39 -23.58
C GLN A 119 18.60 -17.96 -22.84
N GLU A 120 18.14 -17.25 -21.80
CA GLU A 120 17.03 -17.69 -20.96
C GLU A 120 15.89 -18.03 -21.92
N ARG A 121 15.59 -19.33 -22.05
CA ARG A 121 14.50 -19.78 -22.90
C ARG A 121 13.26 -19.20 -22.28
N PHE A 122 12.73 -18.17 -22.94
CA PHE A 122 11.42 -17.57 -22.79
C PHE A 122 10.44 -18.59 -22.24
N GLU A 123 10.35 -18.71 -20.92
CA GLU A 123 9.56 -19.77 -20.35
C GLU A 123 8.13 -19.30 -20.40
N PHE A 124 7.50 -19.70 -21.50
CA PHE A 124 6.11 -19.48 -21.79
C PHE A 124 5.31 -19.94 -20.57
N THR A 125 4.88 -18.99 -19.75
CA THR A 125 4.14 -19.32 -18.53
C THR A 125 2.74 -19.72 -18.97
N ARG A 126 2.58 -21.02 -19.21
CA ARG A 126 1.30 -21.62 -19.59
C ARG A 126 0.41 -21.66 -18.36
N TRP A 127 -0.82 -21.18 -18.52
CA TRP A 127 -1.83 -21.28 -17.48
C TRP A 127 -2.13 -22.75 -17.21
N PRO A 128 -2.06 -23.20 -15.94
CA PRO A 128 -2.35 -24.59 -15.60
C PRO A 128 -3.78 -24.96 -15.99
N ALA A 129 -3.94 -26.08 -16.69
CA ALA A 129 -5.22 -26.51 -17.26
C ALA A 129 -6.25 -26.83 -16.16
N GLU A 130 -5.76 -27.28 -15.00
CA GLU A 130 -6.55 -27.55 -13.79
C GLU A 130 -7.33 -26.33 -13.29
N PHE A 131 -6.83 -25.12 -13.52
CA PHE A 131 -7.52 -23.89 -13.12
C PHE A 131 -8.59 -23.46 -14.14
N GLY A 132 -8.47 -23.90 -15.39
CA GLY A 132 -9.24 -23.36 -16.52
C GLY A 132 -10.76 -23.51 -16.42
N GLN A 133 -11.28 -24.33 -15.50
CA GLN A 133 -12.71 -24.49 -15.25
C GLN A 133 -13.29 -23.44 -14.29
N SER A 134 -12.54 -23.01 -13.27
CA SER A 134 -13.00 -22.08 -12.23
C SER A 134 -12.37 -20.70 -12.34
N THR A 135 -11.08 -20.64 -12.67
CA THR A 135 -10.27 -19.42 -12.62
C THR A 135 -9.60 -19.16 -13.97
N ARG A 136 -9.75 -17.94 -14.46
CA ARG A 136 -9.23 -17.55 -15.76
C ARG A 136 -8.02 -16.65 -15.59
N CYS A 137 -7.04 -16.77 -16.49
CA CYS A 137 -5.93 -15.83 -16.50
C CYS A 137 -6.17 -14.63 -17.41
N ILE A 138 -5.58 -13.51 -16.98
CA ILE A 138 -5.45 -12.28 -17.74
C ILE A 138 -3.96 -12.07 -18.00
N SER A 139 -3.54 -12.03 -19.26
CA SER A 139 -2.15 -11.74 -19.58
C SER A 139 -1.85 -10.26 -19.38
N HIS A 140 -0.70 -9.90 -18.83
CA HIS A 140 -0.30 -8.50 -18.69
C HIS A 140 0.92 -8.19 -19.57
N HIS A 141 0.87 -7.06 -20.29
CA HIS A 141 1.97 -6.45 -21.08
C HIS A 141 2.96 -7.40 -21.78
N ASN A 142 2.64 -7.76 -23.03
CA ASN A 142 3.50 -8.57 -23.88
C ASN A 142 4.11 -7.77 -25.03
N LEU A 143 4.54 -6.53 -24.79
CA LEU A 143 5.14 -5.68 -25.84
C LEU A 143 6.44 -6.27 -26.41
N ALA A 144 7.09 -7.18 -25.68
CA ALA A 144 8.19 -7.99 -26.19
C ALA A 144 7.80 -8.93 -27.35
N PHE A 145 6.50 -9.19 -27.54
CA PHE A 145 5.99 -10.09 -28.57
C PHE A 145 5.19 -9.33 -29.63
N PRO A 146 5.33 -9.62 -30.93
CA PRO A 146 4.64 -8.91 -32.00
C PRO A 146 3.10 -8.94 -31.93
N ASP A 147 2.49 -9.94 -31.30
CA ASP A 147 1.04 -10.06 -31.15
C ASP A 147 0.66 -10.44 -29.71
N PRO A 148 0.29 -9.45 -28.87
CA PRO A 148 -0.12 -9.69 -27.49
C PRO A 148 -1.37 -10.57 -27.36
N ILE A 149 -2.28 -10.52 -28.34
CA ILE A 149 -3.55 -11.27 -28.31
C ILE A 149 -3.29 -12.74 -28.54
N SER A 150 -2.55 -13.07 -29.61
CA SER A 150 -2.16 -14.45 -29.90
C SER A 150 -1.32 -15.04 -28.76
N PHE A 151 -0.43 -14.24 -28.17
CA PHE A 151 0.33 -14.67 -26.99
C PHE A 151 -0.58 -15.04 -25.82
N ALA A 152 -1.55 -14.18 -25.47
CA ALA A 152 -2.49 -14.42 -24.38
C ALA A 152 -3.29 -15.72 -24.60
N ILE A 153 -3.81 -15.93 -25.81
CA ILE A 153 -4.60 -17.11 -26.16
C ILE A 153 -3.75 -18.37 -26.07
N ASN A 154 -2.55 -18.35 -26.65
CA ASN A 154 -1.63 -19.49 -26.61
C ASN A 154 -1.22 -19.83 -25.16
N ALA A 155 -1.18 -18.84 -24.27
CA ALA A 155 -0.86 -19.01 -22.86
C ALA A 155 -2.02 -19.64 -22.07
N GLY A 156 -3.20 -19.77 -22.67
CA GLY A 156 -4.42 -20.25 -22.04
C GLY A 156 -5.25 -19.15 -21.38
N CYS A 157 -4.88 -17.88 -21.58
CA CYS A 157 -5.57 -16.74 -20.98
C CYS A 157 -6.81 -16.32 -21.75
N THR A 158 -7.77 -15.76 -20.99
CA THR A 158 -9.06 -15.32 -21.51
C THR A 158 -9.12 -13.83 -21.75
N GLY A 159 -7.99 -13.15 -21.64
CA GLY A 159 -7.98 -11.71 -21.68
C GLY A 159 -6.59 -11.16 -21.53
N ALA A 160 -6.50 -9.85 -21.71
CA ALA A 160 -5.28 -9.10 -21.54
C ALA A 160 -5.55 -7.78 -20.81
N ARG A 161 -4.65 -7.40 -19.92
CA ARG A 161 -4.55 -6.05 -19.37
C ARG A 161 -3.49 -5.24 -20.11
N VAL A 162 -3.81 -3.99 -20.38
CA VAL A 162 -2.91 -3.03 -21.01
C VAL A 162 -3.02 -1.65 -20.38
N ASP A 163 -1.87 -1.07 -20.06
CA ASP A 163 -1.66 0.30 -19.63
C ASP A 163 -1.76 1.22 -20.84
N ILE A 164 -2.70 2.16 -20.79
CA ILE A 164 -2.96 3.10 -21.86
C ILE A 164 -2.62 4.53 -21.47
N TRP A 165 -1.95 5.21 -22.39
CA TRP A 165 -1.45 6.57 -22.25
C TRP A 165 -1.93 7.43 -23.41
N LEU A 166 -2.42 8.64 -23.10
CA LEU A 166 -2.76 9.60 -24.14
C LEU A 166 -1.50 10.37 -24.54
N TYR A 167 -1.12 10.28 -25.81
CA TYR A 167 0.02 11.03 -26.35
C TYR A 167 -0.28 11.49 -27.78
N ASN A 168 -0.14 12.79 -28.05
CA ASN A 168 -0.39 13.39 -29.36
C ASN A 168 -1.71 12.95 -30.02
N ASN A 169 -2.83 12.96 -29.25
CA ASN A 169 -4.16 12.54 -29.69
C ASN A 169 -4.31 11.07 -30.10
N ASP A 170 -3.34 10.22 -29.75
CA ASP A 170 -3.44 8.77 -29.91
C ASP A 170 -3.21 8.05 -28.58
N ILE A 171 -3.61 6.78 -28.53
CA ILE A 171 -3.50 5.93 -27.36
C ILE A 171 -2.30 5.01 -27.53
N LEU A 172 -1.23 5.29 -26.78
CA LEU A 172 -0.05 4.45 -26.71
C LEU A 172 -0.18 3.41 -25.60
N VAL A 173 0.50 2.28 -25.78
CA VAL A 173 0.53 1.18 -24.81
C VAL A 173 1.94 1.00 -24.24
N GLY A 174 2.07 0.83 -22.92
CA GLY A 174 3.38 0.64 -22.28
C GLY A 174 3.37 0.68 -20.76
N SER A 175 4.33 -0.01 -20.13
CA SER A 175 4.45 -0.15 -18.67
C SER A 175 4.88 1.14 -17.97
N SER A 176 5.55 2.05 -18.67
CA SER A 176 6.01 3.33 -18.14
C SER A 176 6.18 4.35 -19.26
N VAL A 177 6.25 5.62 -18.90
CA VAL A 177 6.52 6.72 -19.84
C VAL A 177 7.80 6.50 -20.65
N GLN A 178 8.78 5.79 -20.08
CA GLN A 178 10.08 5.50 -20.72
C GLN A 178 10.00 4.36 -21.74
N SER A 179 9.04 3.44 -21.60
CA SER A 179 8.83 2.32 -22.52
C SER A 179 7.83 2.63 -23.63
N LEU A 180 7.26 3.86 -23.65
CA LEU A 180 6.34 4.28 -24.70
C LEU A 180 7.06 4.45 -26.04
N ASP A 181 6.45 3.88 -27.07
CA ASP A 181 6.88 3.97 -28.46
C ASP A 181 5.66 4.34 -29.30
N THR A 182 5.79 5.31 -30.19
CA THR A 182 4.70 5.77 -31.07
C THR A 182 4.23 4.70 -32.06
N ARG A 183 5.02 3.63 -32.26
CA ARG A 183 4.64 2.45 -33.05
C ARG A 183 3.73 1.49 -32.29
N ASN A 184 3.65 1.61 -30.97
CA ASN A 184 2.87 0.74 -30.11
C ASN A 184 1.58 1.45 -29.68
N THR A 185 0.60 1.46 -30.60
CA THR A 185 -0.73 2.03 -30.35
C THR A 185 -1.70 0.97 -29.82
N LEU A 186 -2.73 1.36 -29.06
CA LEU A 186 -3.78 0.45 -28.61
C LEU A 186 -4.46 -0.22 -29.82
N LYS A 187 -4.71 0.56 -30.87
CA LYS A 187 -5.32 0.09 -32.11
C LYS A 187 -4.51 -1.03 -32.75
N ASP A 188 -3.21 -0.80 -33.01
CA ASP A 188 -2.39 -1.74 -33.78
C ASP A 188 -2.03 -2.99 -32.98
N ARG A 189 -1.90 -2.86 -31.65
CA ARG A 189 -1.42 -3.92 -30.77
C ARG A 189 -2.54 -4.81 -30.22
N TYR A 190 -3.76 -4.28 -30.08
CA TYR A 190 -4.89 -5.00 -29.46
C TYR A 190 -6.14 -5.01 -30.34
N ILE A 191 -6.63 -3.85 -30.78
CA ILE A 191 -7.94 -3.76 -31.46
C ILE A 191 -7.92 -4.41 -32.84
N ASP A 192 -6.94 -4.08 -33.68
CA ASP A 192 -6.83 -4.61 -35.04
C ASP A 192 -6.58 -6.13 -35.08
N PRO A 193 -5.67 -6.70 -34.25
CA PRO A 193 -5.52 -8.15 -34.15
C PRO A 193 -6.82 -8.85 -33.73
N LEU A 194 -7.54 -8.32 -32.72
CA LEU A 194 -8.83 -8.86 -32.30
C LEU A 194 -9.84 -8.82 -33.45
N LEU A 195 -9.97 -7.68 -34.12
CA LEU A 195 -10.89 -7.51 -35.24
C LEU A 195 -10.56 -8.45 -36.40
N ARG A 196 -9.27 -8.67 -36.69
CA ARG A 196 -8.81 -9.61 -37.72
C ARG A 196 -9.25 -11.04 -37.40
N VAL A 197 -9.06 -11.49 -36.16
CA VAL A 197 -9.50 -12.82 -35.71
C VAL A 197 -11.02 -12.94 -35.80
N LEU A 198 -11.76 -11.96 -35.29
CA LEU A 198 -13.22 -11.96 -35.27
C LEU A 198 -13.83 -11.94 -36.68
N LYS A 199 -13.32 -11.12 -37.60
CA LYS A 199 -13.78 -11.08 -38.99
C LYS A 199 -13.46 -12.38 -39.73
N SER A 200 -12.29 -12.97 -39.49
CA SER A 200 -11.93 -14.24 -40.14
C SER A 200 -12.84 -15.40 -39.73
N ARG A 201 -13.30 -15.42 -38.48
CA ARG A 201 -14.24 -16.43 -37.95
C ARG A 201 -15.71 -16.12 -38.26
N ASN A 202 -16.02 -14.89 -38.66
CA ASN A 202 -17.39 -14.43 -38.95
C ASN A 202 -17.46 -13.74 -40.33
N PRO A 203 -17.31 -14.48 -41.44
CA PRO A 203 -17.37 -13.91 -42.79
C PRO A 203 -18.76 -13.40 -43.17
N THR A 204 -19.81 -13.92 -42.55
CA THR A 204 -21.21 -13.54 -42.77
C THR A 204 -21.82 -12.98 -41.48
N SER A 205 -22.47 -11.81 -41.56
CA SER A 205 -23.01 -11.09 -40.40
C SER A 205 -24.35 -11.61 -39.87
N ASP A 206 -24.94 -12.64 -40.48
CA ASP A 206 -26.34 -13.05 -40.22
C ASP A 206 -26.52 -13.95 -38.98
N LYS A 207 -25.43 -14.34 -38.32
CA LYS A 207 -25.45 -15.26 -37.17
C LYS A 207 -24.86 -14.60 -35.91
N THR A 208 -25.13 -15.22 -34.76
CA THR A 208 -24.47 -14.88 -33.50
C THR A 208 -22.95 -14.91 -33.67
N PRO A 209 -22.23 -13.83 -33.37
CA PRO A 209 -20.79 -13.79 -33.60
C PRO A 209 -20.05 -14.88 -32.83
N VAL A 210 -19.27 -15.68 -33.55
CA VAL A 210 -18.33 -16.63 -32.97
C VAL A 210 -17.15 -15.86 -32.39
N GLY A 211 -16.80 -16.17 -31.14
CA GLY A 211 -15.72 -15.50 -30.44
C GLY A 211 -14.33 -15.92 -30.88
N VAL A 212 -13.35 -15.42 -30.12
CA VAL A 212 -11.93 -15.77 -30.27
C VAL A 212 -11.67 -17.23 -29.83
N PHE A 213 -12.46 -17.72 -28.87
CA PHE A 213 -12.37 -19.08 -28.36
C PHE A 213 -13.36 -20.00 -29.07
N ASP A 214 -13.10 -21.31 -29.00
CA ASP A 214 -14.01 -22.32 -29.57
C ASP A 214 -15.29 -22.48 -28.74
N ASP A 215 -15.23 -22.17 -27.44
CA ASP A 215 -16.41 -22.06 -26.59
C ASP A 215 -17.15 -20.74 -26.88
N PRO A 216 -18.41 -20.78 -27.39
CA PRO A 216 -19.17 -19.58 -27.75
C PRO A 216 -19.61 -18.77 -26.53
N THR A 217 -19.58 -19.34 -25.31
CA THR A 217 -19.93 -18.64 -24.08
C THR A 217 -18.75 -17.83 -23.52
N ARG A 218 -17.54 -18.06 -24.05
CA ARG A 218 -16.30 -17.46 -23.55
C ARG A 218 -15.98 -16.18 -24.31
N SER A 219 -15.88 -15.09 -23.56
CA SER A 219 -15.46 -13.78 -24.07
C SER A 219 -13.99 -13.51 -23.79
N PHE A 220 -13.35 -12.76 -24.69
CA PHE A 220 -12.04 -12.18 -24.47
C PHE A 220 -12.17 -10.90 -23.65
N VAL A 221 -11.59 -10.87 -22.44
CA VAL A 221 -11.64 -9.72 -21.54
C VAL A 221 -10.47 -8.79 -21.84
N LEU A 222 -10.74 -7.59 -22.33
CA LEU A 222 -9.73 -6.55 -22.56
C LEU A 222 -9.83 -5.51 -21.45
N ILE A 223 -8.84 -5.47 -20.57
CA ILE A 223 -8.76 -4.52 -19.46
C ILE A 223 -7.85 -3.35 -19.86
N LEU A 224 -8.44 -2.16 -19.97
CA LEU A 224 -7.77 -0.91 -20.27
C LEU A 224 -7.44 -0.19 -18.96
N ASP A 225 -6.18 -0.17 -18.56
CA ASP A 225 -5.70 0.48 -17.34
C ASP A 225 -5.28 1.93 -17.66
N PHE A 226 -6.06 2.89 -17.18
CA PHE A 226 -5.88 4.30 -17.49
C PHE A 226 -4.71 4.88 -16.68
N ARG A 227 -3.61 5.19 -17.39
CA ARG A 227 -2.45 5.88 -16.81
C ARG A 227 -2.49 7.40 -17.01
N SER A 228 -3.29 7.87 -17.96
CA SER A 228 -3.58 9.28 -18.21
C SER A 228 -4.95 9.70 -17.66
N LEU A 229 -5.22 11.01 -17.63
CA LEU A 229 -6.51 11.54 -17.15
C LEU A 229 -7.68 11.00 -17.99
N PRO A 230 -8.78 10.54 -17.36
CA PRO A 230 -9.87 9.87 -18.06
C PRO A 230 -10.65 10.82 -18.99
N GLY A 231 -10.84 12.08 -18.62
CA GLY A 231 -11.57 13.07 -19.42
C GLY A 231 -11.07 13.19 -20.86
N PRO A 232 -9.80 13.56 -21.11
CA PRO A 232 -9.28 13.67 -22.47
C PRO A 232 -9.08 12.32 -23.16
N LEU A 233 -8.81 11.24 -22.42
CA LEU A 233 -8.55 9.91 -23.00
C LEU A 233 -9.84 9.21 -23.49
N TRP A 234 -10.98 9.47 -22.85
CA TRP A 234 -12.23 8.76 -23.08
C TRP A 234 -12.78 8.85 -24.52
N PRO A 235 -12.85 10.02 -25.18
CA PRO A 235 -13.32 10.10 -26.56
C PRO A 235 -12.48 9.27 -27.54
N HIS A 236 -11.17 9.18 -27.31
CA HIS A 236 -10.27 8.35 -28.13
C HIS A 236 -10.55 6.87 -27.92
N VAL A 237 -10.81 6.44 -26.68
CA VAL A 237 -11.19 5.04 -26.39
C VAL A 237 -12.50 4.67 -27.09
N LEU A 238 -13.53 5.52 -26.98
CA LEU A 238 -14.81 5.30 -27.67
C LEU A 238 -14.64 5.19 -29.19
N SER A 239 -13.82 6.07 -29.76
CA SER A 239 -13.52 6.10 -31.19
C SER A 239 -12.80 4.82 -31.63
N GLN A 240 -11.77 4.37 -30.92
CA GLN A 240 -11.04 3.15 -31.29
C GLN A 240 -11.89 1.89 -31.13
N LEU A 241 -12.85 1.87 -30.20
CA LEU A 241 -13.77 0.73 -30.01
C LEU A 241 -14.93 0.69 -31.04
N SER A 242 -15.14 1.75 -31.83
CA SER A 242 -16.23 1.83 -32.81
C SER A 242 -16.25 0.64 -33.78
N ALA A 243 -15.10 0.24 -34.30
CA ALA A 243 -15.02 -0.89 -35.24
C ALA A 243 -15.46 -2.23 -34.63
N LEU A 244 -15.23 -2.44 -33.33
CA LEU A 244 -15.72 -3.63 -32.62
C LEU A 244 -17.21 -3.53 -32.30
N ARG A 245 -17.69 -2.31 -32.03
CA ARG A 245 -19.09 -1.99 -31.74
C ARG A 245 -19.97 -2.20 -32.97
N ASP A 246 -19.56 -1.65 -34.11
CA ASP A 246 -20.28 -1.76 -35.39
C ASP A 246 -20.35 -3.21 -35.87
N GLY A 247 -19.31 -4.01 -35.54
CA GLY A 247 -19.30 -5.45 -35.77
C GLY A 247 -20.14 -6.28 -34.78
N GLY A 248 -20.76 -5.65 -33.77
CA GLY A 248 -21.56 -6.34 -32.75
C GLY A 248 -20.76 -7.28 -31.84
N TYR A 249 -19.45 -7.05 -31.69
CA TYR A 249 -18.55 -7.93 -30.93
C TYR A 249 -18.43 -7.57 -29.44
N LEU A 250 -18.89 -6.38 -29.04
CA LEU A 250 -18.76 -5.88 -27.67
C LEU A 250 -19.92 -6.31 -26.77
N THR A 251 -19.56 -6.85 -25.60
CA THR A 251 -20.50 -7.21 -24.53
C THR A 251 -21.14 -5.94 -24.04
N HIS A 252 -22.47 -5.92 -23.91
CA HIS A 252 -23.19 -4.71 -23.55
C HIS A 252 -24.44 -4.97 -22.73
N MET A 253 -24.90 -3.95 -22.02
CA MET A 253 -26.17 -3.97 -21.30
C MET A 253 -27.31 -3.56 -22.23
N LYS A 254 -28.33 -4.43 -22.35
CA LYS A 254 -29.61 -4.12 -22.97
C LYS A 254 -30.66 -3.97 -21.86
N GLY A 255 -30.85 -2.74 -21.40
CA GLY A 255 -31.62 -2.48 -20.17
C GLY A 255 -30.87 -3.02 -18.95
N SER A 256 -31.51 -3.92 -18.19
CA SER A 256 -30.88 -4.61 -17.05
C SER A 256 -30.22 -5.94 -17.42
N GLN A 257 -30.35 -6.40 -18.67
CA GLN A 257 -29.80 -7.68 -19.12
C GLN A 257 -28.41 -7.50 -19.74
N LEU A 258 -27.45 -8.30 -19.28
CA LEU A 258 -26.12 -8.40 -19.88
C LEU A 258 -26.18 -9.28 -21.13
N ILE A 259 -25.86 -8.72 -22.30
CA ILE A 259 -25.72 -9.47 -23.55
C ILE A 259 -24.24 -9.78 -23.74
N GLN A 260 -23.86 -11.01 -23.41
CA GLN A 260 -22.50 -11.51 -23.61
C GLN A 260 -22.15 -11.55 -25.11
N ARG A 261 -21.00 -11.01 -25.47
CA ARG A 261 -20.45 -11.02 -26.83
C ARG A 261 -18.97 -11.46 -26.79
N PRO A 262 -18.34 -11.70 -27.96
CA PRO A 262 -16.94 -12.15 -28.04
C PRO A 262 -15.90 -11.35 -27.27
N VAL A 263 -16.12 -10.06 -27.06
CA VAL A 263 -15.18 -9.18 -26.37
C VAL A 263 -15.90 -8.48 -25.23
N THR A 264 -15.28 -8.43 -24.06
CA THR A 264 -15.74 -7.65 -22.90
C THR A 264 -14.66 -6.63 -22.58
N VAL A 265 -14.99 -5.34 -22.69
CA VAL A 265 -14.06 -4.25 -22.39
C VAL A 265 -14.29 -3.78 -20.95
N VAL A 266 -13.21 -3.73 -20.19
CA VAL A 266 -13.21 -3.27 -18.81
C VAL A 266 -12.24 -2.11 -18.69
N VAL A 267 -12.63 -1.03 -18.02
CA VAL A 267 -11.74 0.09 -17.71
C VAL A 267 -11.34 0.04 -16.24
N SER A 268 -10.05 0.24 -16.00
CA SER A 268 -9.43 0.22 -14.67
C SER A 268 -8.51 1.43 -14.52
N GLY A 269 -7.91 1.56 -13.34
CA GLY A 269 -7.03 2.68 -12.98
C GLY A 269 -7.74 3.76 -12.18
N ARG A 270 -7.17 4.96 -12.14
CA ARG A 270 -7.65 6.07 -11.31
C ARG A 270 -8.83 6.81 -11.96
N ILE A 271 -9.92 6.10 -12.18
CA ILE A 271 -11.15 6.64 -12.76
C ILE A 271 -12.24 6.68 -11.67
N PRO A 272 -12.75 7.86 -11.29
CA PRO A 272 -13.86 7.94 -10.35
C PRO A 272 -15.11 7.25 -10.91
N LEU A 273 -15.81 6.44 -10.12
CA LEU A 273 -17.05 5.77 -10.58
C LEU A 273 -18.09 6.79 -11.12
N ALA A 274 -18.15 7.98 -10.53
CA ALA A 274 -19.02 9.06 -10.99
C ALA A 274 -18.75 9.48 -12.44
N PHE A 275 -17.49 9.40 -12.90
CA PHE A 275 -17.12 9.65 -14.29
C PHE A 275 -17.73 8.61 -15.22
N VAL A 276 -17.63 7.34 -14.84
CA VAL A 276 -18.19 6.23 -15.63
C VAL A 276 -19.71 6.34 -15.69
N ASN A 277 -20.39 6.50 -14.56
CA ASN A 277 -21.85 6.61 -14.50
C ASN A 277 -22.38 7.82 -15.31
N ALA A 278 -21.66 8.95 -15.29
CA ALA A 278 -22.05 10.14 -16.04
C ALA A 278 -21.92 9.98 -17.55
N ILE A 279 -21.02 9.12 -18.02
CA ILE A 279 -20.70 8.97 -19.45
C ILE A 279 -21.30 7.69 -20.05
N GLN A 280 -21.70 6.74 -19.19
CA GLN A 280 -22.35 5.48 -19.57
C GLN A 280 -23.83 5.65 -19.94
N SER A 281 -24.34 6.89 -20.08
CA SER A 281 -25.69 7.14 -20.61
C SER A 281 -25.82 6.71 -22.08
N ASP A 282 -24.72 6.84 -22.85
CA ASP A 282 -24.77 6.69 -24.31
C ASP A 282 -24.16 5.36 -24.79
N HIS A 283 -23.25 4.76 -24.01
CA HIS A 283 -22.53 3.54 -24.36
C HIS A 283 -22.41 2.59 -23.17
N ARG A 284 -23.26 1.55 -23.13
CA ARG A 284 -23.25 0.52 -22.06
C ARG A 284 -22.50 -0.75 -22.44
N ASP A 285 -21.41 -0.61 -23.18
CA ASP A 285 -20.55 -1.69 -23.67
C ASP A 285 -19.14 -1.69 -23.06
N ILE A 286 -18.90 -0.79 -22.11
CA ILE A 286 -17.68 -0.67 -21.32
C ILE A 286 -18.05 -0.82 -19.85
N PHE A 287 -17.35 -1.72 -19.15
CA PHE A 287 -17.58 -2.01 -17.74
C PHE A 287 -16.45 -1.48 -16.86
N PHE A 288 -16.72 -1.27 -15.58
CA PHE A 288 -15.75 -0.81 -14.61
C PHE A 288 -15.05 -1.97 -13.86
N ASP A 289 -13.81 -1.73 -13.44
CA ASP A 289 -13.06 -2.55 -12.50
C ASP A 289 -13.12 -1.90 -11.11
N ALA A 290 -13.95 -2.45 -10.22
CA ALA A 290 -14.11 -1.95 -8.86
C ALA A 290 -12.88 -2.27 -7.99
N SER A 291 -12.73 -1.57 -6.86
CA SER A 291 -11.67 -1.89 -5.89
C SER A 291 -12.17 -2.86 -4.82
N LEU A 292 -11.56 -4.04 -4.72
CA LEU A 292 -11.86 -4.99 -3.64
C LEU A 292 -11.59 -4.39 -2.26
N ASP A 293 -10.53 -3.60 -2.13
CA ASP A 293 -10.16 -2.96 -0.87
C ASP A 293 -11.24 -1.95 -0.42
N GLU A 294 -11.74 -1.14 -1.35
CA GLU A 294 -12.82 -0.17 -1.07
C GLU A 294 -14.10 -0.91 -0.67
N MET A 295 -14.51 -1.94 -1.42
CA MET A 295 -15.71 -2.71 -1.12
C MET A 295 -15.65 -3.42 0.25
N VAL A 296 -14.48 -3.94 0.62
CA VAL A 296 -14.29 -4.59 1.93
C VAL A 296 -14.34 -3.56 3.07
N LEU A 297 -13.71 -2.40 2.90
CA LEU A 297 -13.79 -1.31 3.88
C LEU A 297 -15.24 -0.88 4.12
N GLU A 298 -16.01 -0.65 3.05
CA GLU A 298 -17.43 -0.30 3.13
C GLU A 298 -18.26 -1.38 3.84
N SER A 299 -17.99 -2.65 3.56
CA SER A 299 -18.69 -3.75 4.21
C SER A 299 -18.45 -3.76 5.73
N ARG A 300 -17.25 -3.40 6.18
CA ARG A 300 -16.88 -3.32 7.60
C ARG A 300 -17.54 -2.11 8.27
N ASP A 301 -17.57 -0.97 7.60
CA ASP A 301 -18.20 0.25 8.12
C ASP A 301 -19.71 0.06 8.29
N ARG A 302 -20.37 -0.61 7.33
CA ARG A 302 -21.79 -0.98 7.46
C ARG A 302 -22.03 -1.86 8.70
N VAL A 303 -21.21 -2.90 8.89
CA VAL A 303 -21.31 -3.79 10.07
C VAL A 303 -21.06 -3.02 11.38
N SER A 304 -20.06 -2.14 11.42
CA SER A 304 -19.76 -1.33 12.61
C SER A 304 -20.92 -0.37 12.93
N GLY A 305 -21.52 0.25 11.91
CA GLY A 305 -22.70 1.10 12.05
C GLY A 305 -23.89 0.38 12.66
N TYR A 306 -24.20 -0.84 12.20
CA TYR A 306 -25.25 -1.67 12.79
C TYR A 306 -24.97 -2.03 14.25
N SER A 307 -23.72 -2.35 14.60
CA SER A 307 -23.36 -2.71 15.99
C SER A 307 -23.50 -1.53 16.97
N ASN A 308 -23.25 -0.30 16.52
CA ASN A 308 -23.40 0.90 17.34
C ASN A 308 -24.87 1.30 17.53
N HIS A 309 -25.74 1.06 16.54
CA HIS A 309 -27.19 1.26 16.70
C HIS A 309 -27.81 0.26 17.66
N GLN A 310 -27.30 -0.97 17.72
CA GLN A 310 -27.79 -1.99 18.64
C GLN A 310 -27.33 -1.75 20.09
N ARG A 311 -26.15 -1.15 20.32
CA ARG A 311 -25.74 -0.69 21.66
C ARG A 311 -26.57 0.48 22.17
N ARG A 312 -26.90 1.46 21.31
CA ARG A 312 -27.78 2.58 21.69
C ARG A 312 -29.24 2.16 21.94
N ALA A 313 -29.72 1.11 21.28
CA ALA A 313 -31.06 0.59 21.52
C ALA A 313 -31.18 -0.23 22.82
N VAL A 314 -30.05 -0.68 23.40
CA VAL A 314 -30.02 -1.44 24.67
C VAL A 314 -29.79 -0.53 25.88
N GLU A 315 -29.18 0.65 25.71
CA GLU A 315 -29.05 1.65 26.78
C GLU A 315 -30.32 2.50 27.00
N ASN A 316 -31.33 2.40 26.12
CA ASN A 316 -32.58 3.16 26.23
C ASN A 316 -33.77 2.37 26.82
N SER A 317 -33.54 1.20 27.44
CA SER A 317 -34.63 0.42 28.07
C SER A 317 -34.69 0.48 29.60
N ASP A 318 -33.77 1.16 30.29
CA ASP A 318 -33.80 1.24 31.75
C ASP A 318 -33.39 2.64 32.24
N HIS A 319 -34.35 3.56 32.36
CA HIS A 319 -34.52 4.46 33.52
C HIS A 319 -35.63 5.46 33.24
N ASP A 320 -36.76 5.22 33.91
CA ASP A 320 -37.84 6.16 34.13
C ASP A 320 -37.48 6.94 35.41
N ASP A 321 -37.03 8.20 35.29
CA ASP A 321 -37.39 9.22 36.28
C ASP A 321 -37.16 10.64 35.74
N SER A 322 -38.09 11.48 36.16
CA SER A 322 -38.34 12.88 35.83
C SER A 322 -37.33 13.87 36.44
N SER A 323 -36.96 14.92 35.68
CA SER A 323 -36.98 16.33 36.12
C SER A 323 -36.38 17.28 35.08
N GLU A 324 -37.06 18.41 34.90
CA GLU A 324 -36.66 19.56 34.09
C GLU A 324 -35.48 20.32 34.70
N SER A 325 -34.57 20.81 33.85
CA SER A 325 -34.01 22.17 33.99
C SER A 325 -33.30 22.61 32.72
N GLU A 326 -33.54 23.87 32.37
CA GLU A 326 -33.09 24.59 31.19
C GLU A 326 -31.61 25.03 31.28
N ASP A 327 -31.07 25.31 30.09
CA ASP A 327 -30.08 26.33 29.77
C ASP A 327 -28.59 26.09 30.07
N ARG A 328 -27.84 25.69 29.03
CA ARG A 328 -26.74 26.51 28.48
C ARG A 328 -26.19 25.93 27.18
N SER A 329 -26.54 26.59 26.09
CA SER A 329 -25.81 26.53 24.83
C SER A 329 -24.41 27.13 25.01
N GLN A 330 -23.38 26.29 24.92
CA GLN A 330 -22.03 26.71 24.56
C GLN A 330 -21.49 25.80 23.47
N ASP A 331 -21.16 26.46 22.37
CA ASP A 331 -20.69 25.94 21.10
C ASP A 331 -19.43 25.09 21.28
N VAL A 332 -19.58 23.77 21.18
CA VAL A 332 -18.49 22.91 20.73
C VAL A 332 -18.74 22.70 19.25
N GLU A 333 -18.20 23.62 18.46
CA GLU A 333 -18.14 23.57 17.01
C GLU A 333 -17.43 22.27 16.61
N SER A 334 -18.21 21.22 16.39
CA SER A 334 -17.69 19.94 15.93
C SER A 334 -17.07 20.13 14.54
N ILE A 335 -15.76 19.93 14.51
CA ILE A 335 -14.95 19.81 13.30
C ILE A 335 -15.37 18.52 12.60
N ASP A 336 -16.55 18.46 12.00
CA ASP A 336 -16.95 17.33 11.14
C ASP A 336 -17.83 17.75 9.94
N SER A 337 -17.96 19.06 9.71
CA SER A 337 -18.66 19.59 8.52
C SER A 337 -17.82 19.60 7.23
N ARG A 338 -16.59 19.06 7.26
CA ARG A 338 -15.73 18.90 6.05
C ARG A 338 -15.71 17.50 5.46
N THR A 339 -16.24 16.50 6.16
CA THR A 339 -16.48 15.19 5.56
C THR A 339 -17.86 15.23 4.93
N ARG A 340 -17.99 15.85 3.75
CA ARG A 340 -19.15 15.58 2.87
C ARG A 340 -19.34 14.08 2.90
N ALA A 341 -20.48 13.61 3.41
CA ALA A 341 -20.86 12.21 3.41
C ALA A 341 -20.78 11.74 1.96
N ARG A 342 -19.61 11.20 1.59
CA ARG A 342 -19.33 10.73 0.26
C ARG A 342 -20.08 9.42 0.21
N THR A 343 -21.24 9.42 -0.42
CA THR A 343 -22.00 8.20 -0.63
C THR A 343 -21.05 7.20 -1.28
N PRO A 344 -20.81 6.04 -0.65
CA PRO A 344 -19.90 5.06 -1.20
C PRO A 344 -20.34 4.64 -2.61
N PRO A 345 -19.39 4.40 -3.53
CA PRO A 345 -19.72 3.92 -4.87
C PRO A 345 -20.52 2.61 -4.83
N ASP A 346 -21.72 2.62 -5.40
CA ASP A 346 -22.57 1.42 -5.50
C ASP A 346 -22.16 0.56 -6.71
N TYR A 347 -21.20 -0.33 -6.49
CA TYR A 347 -20.74 -1.28 -7.52
C TYR A 347 -21.74 -2.42 -7.68
N ASN A 348 -22.14 -2.69 -8.93
CA ASN A 348 -23.07 -3.76 -9.28
C ASN A 348 -22.81 -4.28 -10.71
N PRO A 349 -23.43 -5.40 -11.12
CA PRO A 349 -23.15 -6.01 -12.42
C PRO A 349 -23.59 -5.18 -13.64
N GLN A 350 -24.33 -4.09 -13.44
CA GLN A 350 -24.75 -3.19 -14.51
C GLN A 350 -23.66 -2.16 -14.85
N ASN A 351 -22.80 -1.81 -13.88
CA ASN A 351 -21.72 -0.84 -14.08
C ASN A 351 -20.33 -1.49 -14.07
N SER A 352 -20.13 -2.57 -13.32
CA SER A 352 -18.83 -3.19 -13.08
C SER A 352 -18.82 -4.64 -13.53
N PHE A 353 -17.69 -5.09 -14.07
CA PHE A 353 -17.50 -6.48 -14.49
C PHE A 353 -16.76 -7.30 -13.44
N CYS A 354 -15.72 -6.70 -12.86
CA CYS A 354 -14.90 -7.31 -11.82
C CYS A 354 -14.60 -6.31 -10.72
N ALA A 355 -14.11 -6.83 -9.60
CA ALA A 355 -13.45 -6.08 -8.57
C ALA A 355 -12.04 -6.63 -8.41
N SER A 356 -11.04 -5.75 -8.40
CA SER A 356 -9.64 -6.12 -8.36
C SER A 356 -8.90 -5.61 -7.12
N ALA A 357 -7.79 -6.28 -6.79
CA ALA A 357 -6.82 -5.87 -5.78
C ALA A 357 -5.39 -6.17 -6.26
N SER A 358 -4.47 -5.29 -5.91
CA SER A 358 -3.04 -5.58 -6.01
C SER A 358 -2.70 -6.63 -4.97
N PHE A 359 -2.25 -7.81 -5.39
CA PHE A 359 -1.85 -8.85 -4.46
C PHE A 359 -0.70 -8.38 -3.59
N ARG A 360 0.25 -7.62 -4.17
CA ARG A 360 1.40 -7.07 -3.46
C ARG A 360 0.99 -6.06 -2.37
N ASP A 361 0.14 -5.10 -2.71
CA ASP A 361 -0.16 -3.99 -1.82
C ASP A 361 -1.27 -4.32 -0.83
N SER A 362 -2.29 -5.08 -1.26
CA SER A 362 -3.45 -5.40 -0.43
C SER A 362 -3.23 -6.63 0.46
N VAL A 363 -2.72 -7.74 -0.10
CA VAL A 363 -2.53 -9.01 0.62
C VAL A 363 -1.11 -9.14 1.17
N GLY A 364 -0.11 -8.73 0.39
CA GLY A 364 1.29 -8.93 0.68
C GLY A 364 1.76 -10.37 0.47
N PHE A 365 3.08 -10.55 0.41
CA PHE A 365 3.66 -11.86 0.10
C PHE A 365 3.60 -12.83 1.29
N PRO A 366 3.34 -14.13 1.07
CA PRO A 366 3.41 -15.15 2.11
C PRO A 366 4.84 -15.28 2.65
N ARG A 367 4.98 -15.47 3.96
CA ARG A 367 6.29 -15.67 4.62
C ARG A 367 6.59 -17.17 4.71
N ARG A 368 7.85 -17.56 4.42
CA ARG A 368 8.28 -18.98 4.46
C ARG A 368 7.35 -19.90 3.64
N ASN A 369 6.89 -19.43 2.46
CA ASN A 369 5.96 -20.12 1.58
C ASN A 369 4.62 -20.52 2.24
N ARG A 370 4.17 -19.74 3.23
CA ARG A 370 2.87 -19.94 3.88
C ARG A 370 2.14 -18.62 4.04
N PHE A 371 0.85 -18.64 3.74
CA PHE A 371 -0.06 -17.55 4.04
C PHE A 371 -0.35 -17.49 5.53
N SER A 372 -0.35 -16.29 6.09
CA SER A 372 -0.85 -16.05 7.44
C SER A 372 -2.38 -16.16 7.47
N SER A 373 -2.95 -16.42 8.65
CA SER A 373 -4.40 -16.43 8.84
C SER A 373 -5.05 -15.10 8.45
N HIS A 374 -4.34 -13.98 8.66
CA HIS A 374 -4.80 -12.66 8.25
C HIS A 374 -4.93 -12.54 6.73
N GLN A 375 -3.90 -12.97 5.98
CA GLN A 375 -3.91 -12.96 4.52
C GLN A 375 -5.03 -13.86 3.97
N MET A 376 -5.19 -15.06 4.52
CA MET A 376 -6.26 -15.98 4.10
C MET A 376 -7.65 -15.40 4.37
N ASN A 377 -7.85 -14.79 5.54
CA ASN A 377 -9.13 -14.14 5.86
C ASN A 377 -9.41 -12.95 4.94
N LEU A 378 -8.39 -12.18 4.59
CA LEU A 378 -8.54 -11.05 3.66
C LEU A 378 -8.92 -11.54 2.26
N ILE A 379 -8.22 -12.54 1.72
CA ILE A 379 -8.53 -13.15 0.41
C ILE A 379 -9.99 -13.63 0.39
N ARG A 380 -10.42 -14.39 1.41
CA ARG A 380 -11.80 -14.87 1.53
C ARG A 380 -12.81 -13.73 1.59
N GLN A 381 -12.52 -12.66 2.34
CA GLN A 381 -13.39 -11.50 2.43
C GLN A 381 -13.50 -10.77 1.08
N HIS A 382 -12.40 -10.56 0.38
CA HIS A 382 -12.39 -9.98 -0.96
C HIS A 382 -13.30 -10.75 -1.92
N ILE A 383 -13.09 -12.07 -2.01
CA ILE A 383 -13.86 -12.95 -2.91
C ILE A 383 -15.35 -12.93 -2.55
N GLN A 384 -15.68 -13.10 -1.25
CA GLN A 384 -17.06 -13.07 -0.79
C GLN A 384 -17.76 -11.75 -1.09
N VAL A 385 -17.09 -10.62 -0.88
CA VAL A 385 -17.67 -9.30 -1.12
C VAL A 385 -17.90 -9.08 -2.62
N ALA A 386 -16.95 -9.43 -3.48
CA ALA A 386 -17.16 -9.35 -4.93
C ALA A 386 -18.34 -10.21 -5.39
N HIS A 387 -18.40 -11.47 -4.97
CA HIS A 387 -19.47 -12.40 -5.36
C HIS A 387 -20.85 -11.97 -4.84
N ARG A 388 -20.94 -11.39 -3.64
CA ARG A 388 -22.20 -10.82 -3.11
C ARG A 388 -22.73 -9.67 -3.97
N HIS A 389 -21.83 -8.92 -4.60
CA HIS A 389 -22.18 -7.87 -5.57
C HIS A 389 -22.33 -8.40 -7.00
N GLY A 390 -22.23 -9.71 -7.22
CA GLY A 390 -22.30 -10.33 -8.55
C GLY A 390 -21.10 -9.98 -9.45
N LEU A 391 -19.98 -9.55 -8.87
CA LEU A 391 -18.75 -9.19 -9.56
C LEU A 391 -17.72 -10.31 -9.49
N LYS A 392 -16.84 -10.38 -10.49
CA LYS A 392 -15.71 -11.30 -10.51
C LYS A 392 -14.58 -10.80 -9.62
N ALA A 393 -13.99 -11.67 -8.78
CA ALA A 393 -12.81 -11.33 -7.99
C ALA A 393 -11.52 -11.47 -8.81
N ARG A 394 -10.72 -10.39 -8.88
CA ARG A 394 -9.48 -10.33 -9.65
C ARG A 394 -8.27 -9.96 -8.80
N TYR A 395 -7.13 -10.58 -9.07
CA TYR A 395 -5.85 -10.20 -8.45
C TYR A 395 -4.77 -9.90 -9.48
N TYR A 396 -4.01 -8.83 -9.27
CA TYR A 396 -2.89 -8.40 -10.11
C TYR A 396 -1.63 -8.07 -9.29
N ASP A 397 -0.52 -7.74 -9.95
CA ASP A 397 0.80 -7.53 -9.33
C ASP A 397 1.30 -8.74 -8.54
N ILE A 398 1.23 -9.92 -9.18
CA ILE A 398 1.65 -11.19 -8.60
C ILE A 398 3.15 -11.36 -8.87
N PRO A 399 3.96 -11.75 -7.88
CA PRO A 399 5.41 -11.84 -8.05
C PRO A 399 5.75 -12.94 -9.04
N GLY A 400 6.67 -12.68 -9.96
CA GLY A 400 7.00 -13.63 -11.02
C GLY A 400 7.64 -14.93 -10.52
N ARG A 401 8.45 -14.88 -9.44
CA ARG A 401 9.27 -16.01 -8.94
C ARG A 401 8.50 -17.33 -8.93
N ARG A 402 8.89 -18.30 -9.79
CA ARG A 402 8.11 -19.52 -10.09
C ARG A 402 7.48 -20.18 -8.86
N GLY A 403 8.27 -20.58 -7.86
CA GLY A 403 7.73 -21.26 -6.67
C GLY A 403 6.77 -20.41 -5.83
N LEU A 404 6.99 -19.09 -5.74
CA LEU A 404 6.11 -18.17 -5.01
C LEU A 404 4.84 -17.87 -5.81
N ARG A 405 5.00 -17.63 -7.12
CA ARG A 405 3.92 -17.41 -8.07
C ARG A 405 2.95 -18.58 -8.08
N ASP A 406 3.47 -19.79 -8.24
CA ASP A 406 2.66 -20.99 -8.32
C ASP A 406 1.92 -21.22 -7.00
N LEU A 407 2.57 -21.02 -5.84
CA LEU A 407 1.90 -21.04 -4.54
C LEU A 407 0.70 -20.05 -4.49
N ILE A 408 0.93 -18.81 -4.91
CA ILE A 408 -0.11 -17.77 -4.92
C ILE A 408 -1.25 -18.14 -5.86
N TRP A 409 -0.96 -18.57 -7.08
CA TRP A 409 -1.97 -18.98 -8.04
C TRP A 409 -2.84 -20.12 -7.54
N HIS A 410 -2.21 -21.17 -7.00
CA HIS A 410 -2.95 -22.30 -6.43
C HIS A 410 -3.85 -21.86 -5.28
N THR A 411 -3.35 -21.04 -4.35
CA THR A 411 -4.15 -20.55 -3.22
C THR A 411 -5.32 -19.68 -3.70
N LEU A 412 -5.09 -18.72 -4.60
CA LEU A 412 -6.16 -17.86 -5.11
C LEU A 412 -7.21 -18.65 -5.89
N ALA A 413 -6.80 -19.60 -6.74
CA ALA A 413 -7.72 -20.46 -7.47
C ALA A 413 -8.54 -21.36 -6.53
N GLN A 414 -7.92 -21.93 -5.50
CA GLN A 414 -8.60 -22.76 -4.49
C GLN A 414 -9.62 -21.97 -3.65
N GLU A 415 -9.31 -20.72 -3.31
CA GLU A 415 -10.21 -19.86 -2.55
C GLU A 415 -11.34 -19.27 -3.42
N GLY A 416 -11.31 -19.47 -4.74
CA GLY A 416 -12.38 -19.10 -5.66
C GLY A 416 -12.21 -17.76 -6.36
N ALA A 417 -10.98 -17.28 -6.55
CA ALA A 417 -10.74 -16.12 -7.41
C ALA A 417 -11.14 -16.43 -8.86
N ASP A 418 -11.78 -15.48 -9.54
CA ASP A 418 -12.29 -15.66 -10.90
C ASP A 418 -11.25 -15.32 -11.97
N LEU A 419 -10.45 -14.28 -11.71
CA LEU A 419 -9.47 -13.70 -12.63
C LEU A 419 -8.11 -13.54 -11.94
N ILE A 420 -7.05 -14.01 -12.56
CA ILE A 420 -5.68 -13.87 -12.03
C ILE A 420 -4.79 -13.30 -13.14
N ASP A 421 -4.12 -12.18 -12.88
CA ASP A 421 -3.13 -11.68 -13.82
C ASP A 421 -1.89 -12.58 -13.83
N VAL A 422 -1.46 -12.92 -15.03
CA VAL A 422 -0.20 -13.63 -15.27
C VAL A 422 0.79 -12.59 -15.73
N ASP A 423 1.53 -12.05 -14.76
CA ASP A 423 2.59 -11.09 -14.99
C ASP A 423 3.81 -11.80 -15.59
N GLY A 424 4.21 -11.39 -16.80
CA GLY A 424 5.49 -11.79 -17.37
C GLY A 424 6.63 -11.05 -16.66
N PHE A 425 7.73 -11.75 -16.34
CA PHE A 425 8.92 -11.25 -15.64
C PHE A 425 9.64 -10.03 -16.28
N TRP A 426 9.14 -9.47 -17.37
CA TRP A 426 9.87 -8.59 -18.28
C TRP A 426 10.23 -7.21 -17.71
N ASP A 427 9.56 -6.74 -16.65
CA ASP A 427 9.72 -5.37 -16.14
C ASP A 427 11.01 -5.12 -15.33
N ARG A 428 11.82 -6.15 -15.04
CA ARG A 428 13.16 -5.95 -14.44
C ARG A 428 14.25 -5.63 -15.46
N SER A 429 14.00 -5.81 -16.75
CA SER A 429 15.04 -5.72 -17.80
C SER A 429 15.03 -4.41 -18.59
N ALA A 430 13.90 -3.68 -18.63
CA ALA A 430 13.82 -2.41 -19.37
C ALA A 430 14.61 -1.25 -18.70
N GLY A 431 15.05 -1.43 -17.45
CA GLY A 431 15.89 -0.49 -16.72
C GLY A 431 17.40 -0.74 -16.80
N ARG A 432 17.87 -1.79 -17.49
CA ARG A 432 19.31 -2.02 -17.71
C ARG A 432 19.65 -1.78 -19.16
N GLY A 433 19.99 -0.53 -19.46
CA GLY A 433 20.54 -0.13 -20.73
C GLY A 433 21.73 -0.99 -21.13
N TRP A 434 21.69 -1.50 -22.35
CA TRP A 434 22.88 -1.79 -23.12
C TRP A 434 22.97 -0.70 -24.20
N PRO A 435 24.07 0.04 -24.30
CA PRO A 435 24.23 1.03 -25.36
C PRO A 435 24.30 0.32 -26.71
N LEU A 436 23.56 0.88 -27.67
CA LEU A 436 23.72 0.63 -29.09
C LEU A 436 25.20 0.83 -29.47
N ASN A 437 25.92 -0.25 -29.72
CA ASN A 437 27.12 -0.18 -30.56
C ASN A 437 26.68 -0.33 -32.02
N SER A 438 26.31 0.80 -32.61
CA SER A 438 26.40 1.02 -34.05
C SER A 438 27.84 1.39 -34.41
N GLN A 439 28.60 0.44 -34.93
CA GLN A 439 29.70 0.62 -35.91
C GLN A 439 29.78 -0.73 -36.66
N GLY A 440 29.70 -0.87 -37.98
CA GLY A 440 30.07 0.03 -39.05
C GLY A 440 31.11 -0.70 -39.93
N SER A 441 30.66 -1.45 -40.93
CA SER A 441 31.28 -1.69 -42.26
C SER A 441 30.45 -2.67 -43.06
#